data_AF-A0A8J7PWA6-F1
#
_entry.id   AF-A0A8J7PWA6-F1
#
_cell.length_a   1.000
_cell.length_b   1.000
_cell.length_c   1.000
_cell.angle_alpha   90.00
_cell.angle_beta   90.00
_cell.angle_gamma   90.00
#
_symmetry.space_group_name_H-M   'P 1'
#
loop_
_entity.id
_entity.type
_entity.pdbx_description
1 polymer ?
#
loop_
_entity_poly.entity_id
_entity_poly.type
_entity_poly.pdbx_seq_one_letter_code
_entity_poly.pdbx_strand_id
1 'polypeptide(L)'
;LAPLWPDDVLAEAIGAAHDAGAKVTAHVFGEDALPGLINAGIDCIEHGTGLTDDTIAEMARRGTALVPTLINIENFPDIADSAAGKYPAYAGHMRQLHARVRETVAAAIDAGVDVYAGTDAGGGIRHGRIVDEIAALAAVGMGNVDAIGAASWRARRWLGWPGLVDGAPADLLVFDSDPRVDLDVLRSPRLIMLRGRVHS
;
A
#
# COMPACT_ATOMS: atom_id res chain seq x y z
N LEU A 1 15.82 5.33 12.57
CA LEU A 1 15.75 6.22 11.38
C LEU A 1 15.10 7.49 11.88
N ALA A 2 15.72 8.67 11.75
CA ALA A 2 15.11 9.91 12.27
C ALA A 2 14.18 10.56 11.23
N PRO A 3 13.14 11.32 11.66
CA PRO A 3 12.29 12.08 10.74
C PRO A 3 13.11 13.07 9.90
N LEU A 4 12.79 13.16 8.61
CA LEU A 4 13.48 14.05 7.68
C LEU A 4 13.02 15.51 7.80
N TRP A 5 11.76 15.73 8.18
CA TRP A 5 11.11 17.04 8.21
C TRP A 5 10.49 17.32 9.57
N PRO A 6 10.56 18.57 10.06
CA PRO A 6 9.80 19.03 11.21
C PRO A 6 8.27 19.00 10.98
N ASP A 7 7.50 18.87 12.06
CA ASP A 7 6.04 18.73 12.01
C ASP A 7 5.32 19.94 11.37
N ASP A 8 5.82 21.16 11.58
CA ASP A 8 5.26 22.37 10.99
C ASP A 8 5.42 22.38 9.46
N VAL A 9 6.58 21.94 8.97
CA VAL A 9 6.85 21.78 7.54
C VAL A 9 5.95 20.69 6.94
N LEU A 10 5.72 19.58 7.64
CA LEU A 10 4.79 18.53 7.20
C LEU A 10 3.38 19.08 7.05
N ALA A 11 2.89 19.81 8.06
CA ALA A 11 1.55 20.39 8.05
C ALA A 11 1.38 21.43 6.94
N GLU A 12 2.37 22.31 6.73
CA GLU A 12 2.34 23.31 5.65
C GLU A 12 2.34 22.64 4.26
N ALA A 13 3.20 21.66 4.03
CA ALA A 13 3.32 20.98 2.74
C ALA A 13 2.06 20.15 2.41
N ILE A 14 1.51 19.43 3.38
CA ILE A 14 0.29 18.65 3.22
C ILE A 14 -0.90 19.59 2.98
N GLY A 15 -1.02 20.66 3.77
CA GLY A 15 -2.06 21.67 3.58
C GLY A 15 -2.04 22.30 2.19
N ALA A 16 -0.86 22.67 1.69
CA ALA A 16 -0.70 23.23 0.35
C ALA A 16 -1.12 22.24 -0.76
N ALA A 17 -0.84 20.94 -0.60
CA ALA A 17 -1.28 19.91 -1.54
C ALA A 17 -2.80 19.72 -1.50
N HIS A 18 -3.41 19.72 -0.31
CA HIS A 18 -4.85 19.62 -0.12
C HIS A 18 -5.59 20.83 -0.69
N ASP A 19 -5.07 22.05 -0.53
CA ASP A 19 -5.61 23.27 -1.14
C ASP A 19 -5.60 23.20 -2.68
N ALA A 20 -4.63 22.47 -3.25
CA ALA A 20 -4.56 22.18 -4.68
C ALA A 20 -5.44 20.99 -5.12
N GLY A 21 -6.16 20.34 -4.20
CA GLY A 21 -7.00 19.17 -4.47
C GLY A 21 -6.22 17.86 -4.67
N ALA A 22 -4.94 17.83 -4.28
CA ALA A 22 -4.10 16.64 -4.37
C ALA A 22 -4.12 15.86 -3.05
N LYS A 23 -3.91 14.54 -3.13
CA LYS A 23 -3.63 13.68 -1.97
C LYS A 23 -2.13 13.59 -1.73
N VAL A 24 -1.73 13.38 -0.48
CA VAL A 24 -0.33 13.20 -0.09
C VAL A 24 -0.09 11.80 0.44
N THR A 25 0.94 11.14 -0.09
CA THR A 25 1.46 9.88 0.44
C THR A 25 2.93 10.02 0.80
N ALA A 26 3.42 9.22 1.76
CA ALA A 26 4.81 9.26 2.20
C ALA A 26 5.45 7.87 2.27
N HIS A 27 6.67 7.80 1.75
CA HIS A 27 7.59 6.68 1.93
C HIS A 27 8.10 6.62 3.38
N VAL A 28 7.69 5.59 4.15
CA VAL A 28 8.06 5.47 5.56
C VAL A 28 8.40 4.02 5.94
N PHE A 29 9.63 3.82 6.42
CA PHE A 29 10.02 2.56 7.06
C PHE A 29 10.11 2.64 8.59
N GLY A 30 10.57 3.76 9.13
CA GLY A 30 10.83 3.91 10.56
C GLY A 30 9.62 4.41 11.34
N GLU A 31 9.56 4.03 12.62
CA GLU A 31 8.52 4.38 13.59
C GLU A 31 8.42 5.91 13.77
N ASP A 32 9.58 6.58 13.90
CA ASP A 32 9.67 7.96 14.41
C ASP A 32 9.00 9.00 13.52
N ALA A 33 8.87 8.75 12.22
CA ALA A 33 8.27 9.70 11.27
C ALA A 33 6.72 9.64 11.25
N LEU A 34 6.13 8.54 11.72
CA LEU A 34 4.71 8.28 11.60
C LEU A 34 3.84 9.27 12.38
N PRO A 35 4.13 9.60 13.67
CA PRO A 35 3.26 10.51 14.42
C PRO A 35 3.12 11.88 13.77
N GLY A 36 4.22 12.47 13.29
CA GLY A 36 4.21 13.78 12.62
C GLY A 36 3.38 13.77 11.34
N LEU A 37 3.58 12.76 10.48
CA LEU A 37 2.84 12.61 9.21
C LEU A 37 1.33 12.39 9.45
N ILE A 38 0.98 11.50 10.36
CA ILE A 38 -0.42 11.18 10.69
C ILE A 38 -1.10 12.41 11.32
N ASN A 39 -0.41 13.12 12.22
CA ASN A 39 -0.94 14.32 12.85
C ASN A 39 -1.14 15.48 11.87
N ALA A 40 -0.25 15.60 10.87
CA ALA A 40 -0.34 16.57 9.79
C ALA A 40 -1.44 16.26 8.76
N GLY A 41 -2.12 15.11 8.87
CA GLY A 41 -3.27 14.77 8.04
C GLY A 41 -2.92 14.11 6.71
N ILE A 42 -1.82 13.35 6.66
CA ILE A 42 -1.46 12.60 5.45
C ILE A 42 -2.56 11.63 5.01
N ASP A 43 -2.75 11.48 3.70
CA ASP A 43 -3.78 10.60 3.13
C ASP A 43 -3.39 9.13 3.16
N CYS A 44 -2.11 8.82 2.95
CA CYS A 44 -1.61 7.45 2.86
C CYS A 44 -0.16 7.31 3.37
N ILE A 45 0.12 6.18 4.01
CA ILE A 45 1.48 5.74 4.34
C ILE A 45 1.88 4.62 3.37
N GLU A 46 3.03 4.77 2.73
CA GLU A 46 3.66 3.69 1.95
C GLU A 46 4.56 2.84 2.85
N HIS A 47 4.58 1.54 2.59
CA HIS A 47 5.28 0.49 3.32
C HIS A 47 4.73 0.24 4.73
N GLY A 48 4.78 1.25 5.60
CA GLY A 48 4.24 1.18 6.96
C GLY A 48 4.87 0.11 7.86
N THR A 49 6.08 -0.37 7.55
CA THR A 49 6.75 -1.42 8.33
C THR A 49 6.99 -1.01 9.78
N GLY A 50 7.22 0.29 10.00
CA GLY A 50 7.42 0.92 11.30
C GLY A 50 6.15 1.15 12.11
N LEU A 51 4.96 0.82 11.60
CA LEU A 51 3.72 1.05 12.34
C LEU A 51 3.72 0.32 13.69
N THR A 52 3.21 1.02 14.71
CA THR A 52 2.92 0.53 16.05
C THR A 52 1.41 0.55 16.29
N ASP A 53 0.92 -0.17 17.30
CA ASP A 53 -0.50 -0.20 17.67
C ASP A 53 -1.09 1.20 17.86
N ASP A 54 -0.35 2.11 18.50
CA ASP A 54 -0.78 3.50 18.70
C ASP A 54 -0.92 4.26 17.37
N THR A 55 0.05 4.11 16.46
CA THR A 55 -0.03 4.76 15.14
C THR A 55 -1.10 4.14 14.25
N ILE A 56 -1.34 2.83 14.36
CA ILE A 56 -2.42 2.13 13.66
C ILE A 56 -3.78 2.65 14.15
N ALA A 57 -3.97 2.74 15.47
CA ALA A 57 -5.20 3.27 16.04
C ALA A 57 -5.45 4.73 15.59
N GLU A 58 -4.40 5.53 15.51
CA GLU A 58 -4.51 6.91 15.05
C GLU A 58 -4.81 7.01 13.54
N MET A 59 -4.20 6.17 12.70
CA MET A 59 -4.52 6.07 11.28
C MET A 59 -5.99 5.70 11.07
N ALA A 60 -6.48 4.69 11.78
CA ALA A 60 -7.87 4.26 11.71
C ALA A 60 -8.82 5.39 12.13
N ARG A 61 -8.50 6.11 13.21
CA ARG A 61 -9.29 7.26 13.70
C ARG A 61 -9.34 8.41 12.70
N ARG A 62 -8.25 8.66 11.97
CA ARG A 62 -8.13 9.77 11.02
C ARG A 62 -8.53 9.41 9.59
N GLY A 63 -8.68 8.13 9.27
CA GLY A 63 -8.90 7.66 7.90
C GLY A 63 -7.64 7.76 7.02
N THR A 64 -6.44 7.70 7.62
CA THR A 64 -5.19 7.60 6.87
C THR A 64 -5.05 6.18 6.33
N ALA A 65 -4.82 6.04 5.02
CA ALA A 65 -4.70 4.75 4.35
C ALA A 65 -3.28 4.15 4.46
N LEU A 66 -3.15 2.88 4.10
CA LEU A 66 -1.88 2.15 4.02
C LEU A 66 -1.74 1.45 2.66
N VAL A 67 -0.58 1.62 2.04
CA VAL A 67 -0.12 0.81 0.90
C VAL A 67 1.15 0.06 1.34
N PRO A 68 1.06 -1.22 1.72
CA PRO A 68 2.14 -1.89 2.45
C PRO A 68 3.27 -2.38 1.56
N THR A 69 3.04 -2.59 0.25
CA THR A 69 4.06 -3.06 -0.70
C THR A 69 4.75 -4.35 -0.25
N LEU A 70 3.99 -5.32 0.25
CA LEU A 70 4.52 -6.53 0.88
C LEU A 70 5.57 -7.24 0.01
N ILE A 71 5.37 -7.29 -1.33
CA ILE A 71 6.34 -7.92 -2.23
C ILE A 71 7.65 -7.12 -2.36
N ASN A 72 7.63 -5.82 -2.11
CA ASN A 72 8.84 -5.00 -2.04
C ASN A 72 9.60 -5.25 -0.75
N ILE A 73 8.87 -5.40 0.37
CA ILE A 73 9.44 -5.67 1.69
C ILE A 73 10.16 -7.02 1.74
N GLU A 74 9.80 -7.99 0.89
CA GLU A 74 10.53 -9.26 0.74
C GLU A 74 12.02 -9.09 0.39
N ASN A 75 12.43 -7.93 -0.16
CA ASN A 75 13.84 -7.62 -0.46
C ASN A 75 14.63 -7.08 0.76
N PHE A 76 13.98 -6.81 1.89
CA PHE A 76 14.63 -6.24 3.08
C PHE A 76 15.82 -7.06 3.59
N PRO A 77 15.77 -8.41 3.62
CA PRO A 77 16.92 -9.22 4.02
C PRO A 77 18.17 -8.95 3.17
N ASP A 78 18.03 -8.88 1.84
CA ASP A 78 19.16 -8.62 0.93
C ASP A 78 19.73 -7.21 1.12
N ILE A 79 18.86 -6.22 1.35
CA ILE A 79 19.26 -4.85 1.68
C ILE A 79 20.03 -4.81 3.00
N ALA A 80 19.53 -5.54 4.01
CA ALA A 80 20.15 -5.63 5.32
C ALA A 80 21.52 -6.33 5.25
N ASP A 81 21.64 -7.43 4.50
CA ASP A 81 22.89 -8.16 4.29
C ASP A 81 23.95 -7.27 3.62
N SER A 82 23.55 -6.54 2.58
CA SER A 82 24.42 -5.59 1.88
C SER A 82 24.93 -4.46 2.79
N ALA A 83 24.12 -4.04 3.77
CA ALA A 83 24.47 -2.98 4.71
C ALA A 83 25.21 -3.47 5.96
N ALA A 84 25.13 -4.76 6.30
CA ALA A 84 25.53 -5.30 7.61
C ALA A 84 26.98 -5.01 7.99
N GLY A 85 27.90 -5.01 7.02
CA GLY A 85 29.32 -4.73 7.27
C GLY A 85 29.61 -3.28 7.65
N LYS A 86 28.84 -2.32 7.12
CA LYS A 86 29.07 -0.87 7.33
C LYS A 86 28.09 -0.26 8.34
N TYR A 87 26.86 -0.74 8.38
CA TYR A 87 25.77 -0.21 9.19
C TYR A 87 25.01 -1.35 9.90
N PRO A 88 25.64 -2.03 10.87
CA PRO A 88 25.05 -3.22 11.51
C PRO A 88 23.75 -2.93 12.26
N ALA A 89 23.62 -1.75 12.90
CA ALA A 89 22.38 -1.35 13.58
C ALA A 89 21.21 -1.17 12.60
N TYR A 90 21.46 -0.53 11.45
CA TYR A 90 20.48 -0.38 10.38
C TYR A 90 20.06 -1.75 9.83
N ALA A 91 21.03 -2.63 9.54
CA ALA A 91 20.75 -3.97 9.05
C ALA A 91 19.93 -4.81 10.05
N GLY A 92 20.24 -4.71 11.35
CA GLY A 92 19.46 -5.35 12.40
C GLY A 92 18.02 -4.85 12.45
N HIS A 93 17.83 -3.54 12.39
CA HIS A 93 16.50 -2.91 12.41
C HIS A 93 15.66 -3.27 11.17
N MET A 94 16.25 -3.25 9.96
CA MET A 94 15.55 -3.70 8.74
C MET A 94 15.06 -5.15 8.84
N ARG A 95 15.86 -6.06 9.42
CA ARG A 95 15.43 -7.45 9.65
C ARG A 95 14.28 -7.55 10.67
N GLN A 96 14.28 -6.72 11.70
CA GLN A 96 13.18 -6.67 12.68
C GLN A 96 11.88 -6.16 12.04
N LEU A 97 11.96 -5.09 11.25
CA LEU A 97 10.83 -4.56 10.49
C LEU A 97 10.26 -5.60 9.53
N HIS A 98 11.12 -6.29 8.78
CA HIS A 98 10.72 -7.38 7.89
C HIS A 98 10.04 -8.54 8.65
N ALA A 99 10.58 -8.94 9.80
CA ALA A 99 10.04 -10.05 10.57
C ALA A 99 8.60 -9.80 11.04
N ARG A 100 8.27 -8.55 11.39
CA ARG A 100 6.95 -8.18 11.93
C ARG A 100 5.96 -7.64 10.91
N VAL A 101 6.38 -7.32 9.68
CA VAL A 101 5.53 -6.58 8.72
C VAL A 101 4.17 -7.24 8.46
N ARG A 102 4.13 -8.57 8.35
CA ARG A 102 2.87 -9.30 8.09
C ARG A 102 1.88 -9.12 9.24
N GLU A 103 2.36 -9.18 10.48
CA GLU A 103 1.56 -8.98 11.69
C GLU A 103 1.13 -7.51 11.81
N THR A 104 2.02 -6.57 11.50
CA THR A 104 1.72 -5.13 11.47
C THR A 104 0.61 -4.81 10.47
N VAL A 105 0.67 -5.36 9.25
CA VAL A 105 -0.37 -5.12 8.22
C VAL A 105 -1.69 -5.79 8.62
N ALA A 106 -1.66 -7.00 9.19
CA ALA A 106 -2.85 -7.66 9.72
C ALA A 106 -3.52 -6.81 10.82
N ALA A 107 -2.74 -6.28 11.76
CA ALA A 107 -3.24 -5.40 12.83
C ALA A 107 -3.86 -4.11 12.27
N ALA A 108 -3.28 -3.53 11.22
CA ALA A 108 -3.86 -2.36 10.55
C ALA A 108 -5.22 -2.68 9.91
N ILE A 109 -5.33 -3.82 9.22
CA ILE A 109 -6.59 -4.30 8.64
C ILE A 109 -7.64 -4.51 9.74
N ASP A 110 -7.28 -5.20 10.83
CA ASP A 110 -8.18 -5.50 11.94
C ASP A 110 -8.65 -4.22 12.67
N ALA A 111 -7.80 -3.19 12.73
CA ALA A 111 -8.14 -1.89 13.29
C ALA A 111 -9.05 -1.04 12.39
N GLY A 112 -9.31 -1.48 11.15
CA GLY A 112 -10.15 -0.78 10.19
C GLY A 112 -9.42 0.30 9.39
N VAL A 113 -8.08 0.25 9.31
CA VAL A 113 -7.31 1.08 8.38
C VAL A 113 -7.68 0.68 6.94
N ASP A 114 -7.91 1.66 6.09
CA ASP A 114 -8.08 1.40 4.65
C ASP A 114 -6.73 0.99 4.04
N VAL A 115 -6.67 -0.24 3.54
CA VAL A 115 -5.45 -0.81 2.93
C VAL A 115 -5.67 -1.02 1.43
N TYR A 116 -4.73 -0.56 0.61
CA TYR A 116 -4.75 -0.69 -0.86
C TYR A 116 -3.54 -1.46 -1.38
N ALA A 117 -3.68 -2.07 -2.56
CA ALA A 117 -2.60 -2.80 -3.20
C ALA A 117 -1.66 -1.86 -3.97
N GLY A 118 -0.37 -1.94 -3.68
CA GLY A 118 0.68 -1.25 -4.42
C GLY A 118 1.98 -2.05 -4.35
N THR A 119 2.73 -2.11 -5.46
CA THR A 119 3.85 -3.07 -5.60
C THR A 119 5.23 -2.45 -5.44
N ASP A 120 5.32 -1.11 -5.47
CA ASP A 120 6.60 -0.38 -5.65
C ASP A 120 7.37 -0.78 -6.93
N ALA A 121 6.64 -1.18 -7.98
CA ALA A 121 7.23 -1.61 -9.25
C ALA A 121 7.79 -0.43 -10.09
N GLY A 122 8.93 -0.66 -10.73
CA GLY A 122 9.64 0.32 -11.56
C GLY A 122 11.06 0.64 -11.08
N GLY A 123 11.38 0.27 -9.83
CA GLY A 123 12.73 0.23 -9.29
C GLY A 123 13.24 -1.21 -9.20
N GLY A 124 13.41 -1.71 -7.97
CA GLY A 124 13.84 -3.09 -7.70
C GLY A 124 12.78 -4.15 -8.01
N ILE A 125 11.50 -3.76 -8.05
CA ILE A 125 10.39 -4.66 -8.37
C ILE A 125 10.02 -4.57 -9.86
N ARG A 126 9.96 -5.74 -10.51
CA ARG A 126 9.53 -5.87 -11.91
C ARG A 126 8.07 -5.45 -12.08
N HIS A 127 7.76 -4.74 -13.17
CA HIS A 127 6.36 -4.48 -13.55
C HIS A 127 5.56 -5.77 -13.80
N GLY A 128 4.23 -5.69 -13.66
CA GLY A 128 3.31 -6.82 -13.88
C GLY A 128 3.10 -7.74 -12.66
N ARG A 129 3.59 -7.35 -11.48
CA ARG A 129 3.52 -8.15 -10.24
C ARG A 129 2.32 -7.81 -9.33
N ILE A 130 1.33 -7.07 -9.81
CA ILE A 130 0.20 -6.63 -8.97
C ILE A 130 -0.59 -7.79 -8.35
N VAL A 131 -0.70 -8.92 -9.06
CA VAL A 131 -1.37 -10.12 -8.53
C VAL A 131 -0.64 -10.70 -7.33
N ASP A 132 0.68 -10.54 -7.25
CA ASP A 132 1.48 -11.04 -6.13
C ASP A 132 1.23 -10.22 -4.88
N GLU A 133 1.05 -8.89 -5.02
CA GLU A 133 0.65 -8.03 -3.91
C GLU A 133 -0.78 -8.34 -3.44
N ILE A 134 -1.71 -8.59 -4.37
CA ILE A 134 -3.08 -9.02 -4.03
C ILE A 134 -3.04 -10.33 -3.23
N ALA A 135 -2.26 -11.31 -3.68
CA ALA A 135 -2.08 -12.57 -2.97
C ALA A 135 -1.43 -12.37 -1.59
N ALA A 136 -0.43 -11.49 -1.49
CA ALA A 136 0.21 -11.15 -0.23
C ALA A 136 -0.76 -10.51 0.77
N LEU A 137 -1.62 -9.59 0.31
CA LEU A 137 -2.66 -8.96 1.13
C LEU A 137 -3.72 -9.96 1.61
N ALA A 138 -4.17 -10.85 0.72
CA ALA A 138 -5.09 -11.91 1.10
C ALA A 138 -4.48 -12.83 2.18
N ALA A 139 -3.19 -13.16 2.05
CA ALA A 139 -2.47 -14.02 2.98
C ALA A 139 -2.24 -13.41 4.37
N VAL A 140 -2.26 -12.08 4.52
CA VAL A 140 -2.14 -11.40 5.82
C VAL A 140 -3.49 -11.09 6.49
N GLY A 141 -4.57 -11.72 6.02
CA GLY A 141 -5.87 -11.67 6.69
C GLY A 141 -6.92 -10.80 6.01
N MET A 142 -6.60 -10.11 4.91
CA MET A 142 -7.59 -9.31 4.17
C MET A 142 -8.67 -10.18 3.51
N GLY A 143 -8.33 -11.41 3.11
CA GLY A 143 -9.22 -12.28 2.33
C GLY A 143 -9.31 -11.87 0.85
N ASN A 144 -9.68 -12.83 0.00
CA ASN A 144 -9.58 -12.69 -1.46
C ASN A 144 -10.42 -11.53 -2.03
N VAL A 145 -11.68 -11.39 -1.58
CA VAL A 145 -12.59 -10.38 -2.12
C VAL A 145 -12.08 -8.98 -1.84
N ASP A 146 -11.67 -8.72 -0.59
CA ASP A 146 -11.20 -7.41 -0.18
C ASP A 146 -9.81 -7.10 -0.75
N ALA A 147 -8.93 -8.10 -0.90
CA ALA A 147 -7.65 -7.94 -1.58
C ALA A 147 -7.81 -7.58 -3.07
N ILE A 148 -8.76 -8.21 -3.78
CA ILE A 148 -9.11 -7.80 -5.15
C ILE A 148 -9.67 -6.38 -5.13
N GLY A 149 -10.54 -6.05 -4.17
CA GLY A 149 -11.12 -4.72 -4.00
C GLY A 149 -10.07 -3.63 -3.77
N ALA A 150 -9.07 -3.93 -2.94
CA ALA A 150 -7.92 -3.10 -2.62
C ALA A 150 -7.05 -2.77 -3.85
N ALA A 151 -7.08 -3.61 -4.88
CA ALA A 151 -6.43 -3.37 -6.17
C ALA A 151 -7.38 -2.86 -7.28
N SER A 152 -8.68 -2.68 -6.97
CA SER A 152 -9.70 -2.34 -7.97
C SER A 152 -10.70 -1.30 -7.45
N TRP A 153 -11.94 -1.69 -7.12
CA TRP A 153 -13.04 -0.75 -6.87
C TRP A 153 -12.85 0.09 -5.59
N ARG A 154 -12.13 -0.40 -4.57
CA ARG A 154 -11.83 0.38 -3.36
C ARG A 154 -10.76 1.43 -3.65
N ALA A 155 -9.66 1.03 -4.28
CA ALA A 155 -8.60 1.95 -4.71
C ALA A 155 -9.13 3.02 -5.67
N ARG A 156 -9.96 2.66 -6.66
CA ARG A 156 -10.59 3.63 -7.57
C ARG A 156 -11.41 4.66 -6.79
N ARG A 157 -12.26 4.22 -5.87
CA ARG A 157 -13.08 5.12 -5.04
C ARG A 157 -12.21 6.07 -4.22
N TRP A 158 -11.14 5.57 -3.60
CA TRP A 158 -10.22 6.38 -2.81
C TRP A 158 -9.48 7.43 -3.64
N LEU A 159 -9.09 7.06 -4.86
CA LEU A 159 -8.49 7.96 -5.85
C LEU A 159 -9.50 8.91 -6.52
N GLY A 160 -10.79 8.90 -6.11
CA GLY A 160 -11.83 9.75 -6.68
C GLY A 160 -12.34 9.31 -8.06
N TRP A 161 -12.01 8.09 -8.51
CA TRP A 161 -12.47 7.55 -9.78
C TRP A 161 -13.77 6.75 -9.61
N PRO A 162 -14.71 6.86 -10.56
CA PRO A 162 -15.93 6.07 -10.54
C PRO A 162 -15.62 4.58 -10.73
N GLY A 163 -16.45 3.73 -10.13
CA GLY A 163 -16.49 2.31 -10.42
C GLY A 163 -17.18 2.01 -11.76
N LEU A 164 -17.67 0.78 -11.91
CA LEU A 164 -18.49 0.38 -13.05
C LEU A 164 -19.94 0.83 -12.85
N VAL A 165 -20.24 2.03 -13.33
CA VAL A 165 -21.57 2.65 -13.30
C VAL A 165 -21.90 3.25 -14.66
N ASP A 166 -23.19 3.46 -14.95
CA ASP A 166 -23.62 4.09 -16.19
C ASP A 166 -22.95 5.47 -16.38
N GLY A 167 -22.48 5.75 -17.59
CA GLY A 167 -21.74 6.98 -17.92
C GLY A 167 -20.26 7.02 -17.52
N ALA A 168 -19.74 6.05 -16.75
CA ALA A 168 -18.32 5.98 -16.41
C ALA A 168 -17.47 5.32 -17.52
N PRO A 169 -16.13 5.52 -17.56
CA PRO A 169 -15.26 4.79 -18.47
C PRO A 169 -15.37 3.27 -18.28
N ALA A 170 -15.53 2.54 -19.38
CA ALA A 170 -15.54 1.09 -19.38
C ALA A 170 -14.12 0.52 -19.22
N ASP A 171 -13.66 0.46 -17.96
CA ASP A 171 -12.39 -0.14 -17.53
C ASP A 171 -12.68 -1.44 -16.78
N LEU A 172 -12.50 -2.60 -17.43
CA LEU A 172 -12.80 -3.89 -16.82
C LEU A 172 -11.86 -5.00 -17.28
N LEU A 173 -11.75 -6.01 -16.42
CA LEU A 173 -11.11 -7.28 -16.71
C LEU A 173 -12.18 -8.36 -16.73
N VAL A 174 -12.10 -9.27 -17.71
CA VAL A 174 -12.93 -10.48 -17.75
C VAL A 174 -12.04 -11.69 -17.55
N PHE A 175 -12.50 -12.62 -16.74
CA PHE A 175 -11.80 -13.87 -16.41
C PHE A 175 -12.71 -15.06 -16.75
N ASP A 176 -12.11 -16.21 -17.05
CA ASP A 176 -12.87 -17.45 -17.33
C ASP A 176 -13.41 -18.12 -16.06
N SER A 177 -12.84 -17.80 -14.91
CA SER A 177 -13.20 -18.33 -13.59
C SER A 177 -13.34 -17.20 -12.57
N ASP A 178 -13.98 -17.47 -11.43
CA ASP A 178 -14.16 -16.48 -10.37
C ASP A 178 -12.84 -16.24 -9.60
N PRO A 179 -12.22 -15.05 -9.71
CA PRO A 179 -10.94 -14.77 -9.05
C PRO A 179 -11.07 -14.70 -7.52
N ARG A 180 -12.29 -14.62 -6.97
CA ARG A 180 -12.52 -14.63 -5.51
C ARG A 180 -12.27 -16.00 -4.90
N VAL A 181 -12.37 -17.06 -5.71
CA VAL A 181 -12.10 -18.45 -5.30
C VAL A 181 -10.62 -18.77 -5.45
N ASP A 182 -10.02 -18.36 -6.56
CA ASP A 182 -8.60 -18.56 -6.88
C ASP A 182 -7.98 -17.28 -7.45
N LEU A 183 -7.06 -16.68 -6.68
CA LEU A 183 -6.42 -15.43 -7.06
C LEU A 183 -5.47 -15.57 -8.26
N ASP A 184 -4.96 -16.78 -8.55
CA ASP A 184 -4.06 -16.98 -9.70
C ASP A 184 -4.78 -16.73 -11.05
N VAL A 185 -6.12 -16.79 -11.06
CA VAL A 185 -6.94 -16.39 -12.21
C VAL A 185 -6.65 -14.95 -12.66
N LEU A 186 -6.29 -14.06 -11.73
CA LEU A 186 -5.99 -12.65 -12.03
C LEU A 186 -4.77 -12.49 -12.96
N ARG A 187 -3.91 -13.51 -13.06
CA ARG A 187 -2.72 -13.50 -13.93
C ARG A 187 -3.04 -13.64 -15.41
N SER A 188 -4.23 -14.15 -15.73
CA SER A 188 -4.62 -14.52 -17.09
C SER A 188 -6.01 -13.97 -17.42
N PRO A 189 -6.18 -12.63 -17.50
CA PRO A 189 -7.43 -12.05 -17.96
C PRO A 189 -7.72 -12.52 -19.40
N ARG A 190 -8.95 -12.98 -19.63
CA ARG A 190 -9.46 -13.31 -20.96
C ARG A 190 -9.65 -12.06 -21.82
N LEU A 191 -10.02 -10.95 -21.19
CA LEU A 191 -10.23 -9.68 -21.86
C LEU A 191 -9.80 -8.55 -20.94
N ILE A 192 -9.06 -7.60 -21.52
CA ILE A 192 -8.71 -6.34 -20.88
C ILE A 192 -9.43 -5.24 -21.67
N MET A 193 -10.27 -4.45 -21.00
CA MET A 193 -10.93 -3.29 -21.60
C MET A 193 -10.50 -2.03 -20.86
N LEU A 194 -10.07 -1.02 -21.61
CA LEU A 194 -9.72 0.28 -21.06
C LEU A 194 -10.44 1.36 -21.86
N ARG A 195 -11.25 2.19 -21.19
CA ARG A 195 -12.04 3.27 -21.79
C ARG A 195 -12.87 2.78 -22.99
N GLY A 196 -13.47 1.59 -22.87
CA GLY A 196 -14.30 0.99 -23.91
C GLY A 196 -13.53 0.36 -25.08
N ARG A 197 -12.20 0.30 -25.03
CA ARG A 197 -11.37 -0.35 -26.05
C ARG A 197 -10.82 -1.67 -25.53
N VAL A 198 -10.96 -2.72 -26.33
CA VAL A 198 -10.41 -4.05 -26.02
C VAL A 198 -8.92 -4.06 -26.32
N HIS A 199 -8.14 -4.58 -25.38
CA HIS A 199 -6.71 -4.81 -25.48
C HIS A 199 -6.45 -6.32 -25.45
N SER A 200 -5.64 -6.79 -26.42
CA SER A 200 -5.13 -8.16 -26.52
C SER A 200 -3.81 -8.31 -25.78
#